data_AF-A0A536GWP0-F1
#
_entry.id   AF-A0A536GWP0-F1
#
_cell.length_a   1.000
_cell.length_b   1.000
_cell.length_c   1.000
_cell.angle_alpha   90.00
_cell.angle_beta   90.00
_cell.angle_gamma   90.00
#
_symmetry.space_group_name_H-M   'P 1'
#
loop_
_entity.id
_entity.type
_entity.pdbx_description
1 polymer ?
#
loop_
_entity_poly.entity_id
_entity_poly.type
_entity_poly.pdbx_seq_one_letter_code
_entity_poly.pdbx_strand_id
1 'polypeptide(L)'
;MALRSDELHYNLQHLNGMLTTHEAAKQLDLSYWHFMHLVEAGRIPGVRVVDRWLFSPDDLDDYRRSKYGELEDLAKTALEHPAVDLTEKQETICRYLVSSERPSEIARKLKQSRQAVHSQISLIKEKVSRIQPKKASPQSPSGTSSNTTRTRKSPIPLRPKK
;
A
#
# COMPACT_ATOMS: atom_id res chain seq x y z
N MET A 1 -33.13 0.43 34.59
CA MET A 1 -31.71 0.08 34.71
C MET A 1 -30.90 1.24 34.14
N ALA A 2 -30.27 2.05 35.00
CA ALA A 2 -29.40 3.14 34.56
C ALA A 2 -28.07 2.55 34.10
N LEU A 3 -27.70 2.79 32.85
CA LEU A 3 -26.37 2.46 32.34
C LEU A 3 -25.34 3.18 33.21
N ARG A 4 -24.41 2.45 33.83
CA ARG A 4 -23.39 3.01 34.72
C ARG A 4 -22.49 3.93 33.90
N SER A 5 -22.36 5.18 34.33
CA SER A 5 -21.59 6.23 33.65
C SER A 5 -20.16 5.84 33.29
N ASP A 6 -19.58 4.89 34.03
CA ASP A 6 -18.21 4.38 33.85
C ASP A 6 -18.06 3.52 32.58
N GLU A 7 -19.08 2.72 32.20
CA GLU A 7 -19.07 1.95 30.94
C GLU A 7 -19.24 2.86 29.72
N LEU A 8 -20.01 3.95 29.86
CA LEU A 8 -20.12 4.97 28.81
C LEU A 8 -18.79 5.71 28.59
N HIS A 9 -18.05 6.01 29.65
CA HIS A 9 -16.75 6.67 29.54
C HIS A 9 -15.69 5.77 28.90
N TYR A 10 -15.70 4.46 29.21
CA TYR A 10 -14.80 3.50 28.58
C TYR A 10 -15.08 3.33 27.07
N ASN A 11 -16.36 3.24 26.69
CA ASN A 11 -16.77 3.18 25.27
C ASN A 11 -16.49 4.50 24.52
N LEU A 12 -16.68 5.64 25.18
CA LEU A 12 -16.35 6.96 24.61
C LEU A 12 -14.85 7.20 24.48
N GLN A 13 -14.02 6.62 25.37
CA GLN A 13 -12.56 6.67 25.22
C GLN A 13 -12.07 5.90 23.98
N HIS A 14 -12.69 4.76 23.64
CA HIS A 14 -12.40 4.05 22.39
C HIS A 14 -12.88 4.79 21.14
N LEU A 15 -13.86 5.68 21.27
CA LEU A 15 -14.35 6.55 20.20
C LEU A 15 -13.51 7.82 20.03
N ASN A 16 -12.85 8.29 21.09
CA ASN A 16 -11.97 9.47 21.12
C ASN A 16 -10.61 9.17 20.44
N GLY A 17 -10.65 9.02 19.12
CA GLY A 17 -9.47 8.74 18.31
C GLY A 17 -9.77 7.90 17.07
N MET A 18 -10.96 7.31 16.99
CA MET A 18 -11.39 6.61 15.77
C MET A 18 -11.75 7.61 14.69
N LEU A 19 -11.28 7.31 13.49
CA LEU A 19 -11.47 8.13 12.31
C LEU A 19 -12.75 7.71 11.61
N THR A 20 -13.48 8.70 11.11
CA THR A 20 -14.59 8.44 10.20
C THR A 20 -14.07 7.92 8.85
N THR A 21 -14.93 7.30 8.05
CA THR A 21 -14.58 6.85 6.69
C THR A 21 -13.86 7.92 5.86
N HIS A 22 -14.33 9.16 5.92
CA HIS A 22 -13.76 10.26 5.15
C HIS A 22 -12.36 10.66 5.65
N GLU A 23 -12.17 10.71 6.97
CA GLU A 23 -10.88 11.03 7.56
C GLU A 23 -9.87 9.91 7.33
N ALA A 24 -10.30 8.65 7.50
CA ALA A 24 -9.50 7.47 7.24
C ALA A 24 -9.08 7.39 5.76
N ALA A 25 -10.02 7.62 4.83
CA ALA A 25 -9.73 7.68 3.40
C ALA A 25 -8.76 8.82 3.06
N LYS A 26 -8.89 9.98 3.72
CA LYS A 26 -7.98 11.13 3.53
C LYS A 26 -6.58 10.85 4.07
N GLN A 27 -6.47 10.24 5.25
CA GLN A 27 -5.18 9.83 5.82
C GLN A 27 -4.49 8.81 4.93
N LEU A 28 -5.28 7.88 4.38
CA LEU A 28 -4.82 6.97 3.36
C LEU A 28 -4.88 7.57 1.95
N ASP A 29 -4.98 8.88 1.72
CA ASP A 29 -5.05 9.56 0.40
C ASP A 29 -5.67 8.67 -0.71
N LEU A 30 -6.82 8.09 -0.37
CA LEU A 30 -7.63 7.18 -1.18
C LEU A 30 -8.97 7.84 -1.43
N SER A 31 -9.60 7.53 -2.55
CA SER A 31 -10.99 7.94 -2.75
C SER A 31 -11.89 7.20 -1.77
N TYR A 32 -12.97 7.86 -1.33
CA TYR A 32 -13.98 7.27 -0.45
C TYR A 32 -14.45 5.89 -0.95
N TRP A 33 -14.74 5.80 -2.26
CA TRP A 33 -15.16 4.54 -2.90
C TRP A 33 -14.10 3.44 -2.82
N HIS A 34 -12.84 3.77 -3.11
CA HIS A 34 -11.76 2.79 -3.04
C HIS A 34 -11.55 2.33 -1.59
N PHE A 35 -11.61 3.25 -0.64
CA PHE A 35 -11.49 2.95 0.77
C PHE A 35 -12.63 2.03 1.25
N MET A 36 -13.89 2.32 0.91
CA MET A 36 -15.02 1.44 1.23
C MET A 36 -14.89 0.05 0.61
N HIS A 37 -14.43 -0.07 -0.64
CA HIS A 37 -14.16 -1.37 -1.23
C HIS A 37 -13.08 -2.17 -0.49
N LEU A 38 -12.06 -1.52 0.07
CA LEU A 38 -11.05 -2.21 0.90
C LEU A 38 -11.65 -2.71 2.21
N VAL A 39 -12.55 -1.93 2.81
CA VAL A 39 -13.28 -2.31 4.03
C VAL A 39 -14.22 -3.49 3.74
N GLU A 40 -15.00 -3.43 2.65
CA GLU A 40 -15.87 -4.52 2.20
C GLU A 40 -15.08 -5.80 1.88
N ALA A 41 -13.89 -5.67 1.31
CA ALA A 41 -12.98 -6.78 1.06
C ALA A 41 -12.28 -7.31 2.32
N GLY A 42 -12.53 -6.73 3.51
CA GLY A 42 -11.91 -7.11 4.78
C GLY A 42 -10.41 -6.82 4.85
N ARG A 43 -9.89 -5.91 4.03
CA ARG A 43 -8.46 -5.52 4.01
C ARG A 43 -8.13 -4.48 5.06
N ILE A 44 -9.10 -3.64 5.41
CA ILE A 44 -9.01 -2.65 6.48
C ILE A 44 -10.09 -3.00 7.50
N PRO A 45 -9.73 -3.37 8.74
CA PRO A 45 -10.72 -3.61 9.77
C PRO A 45 -11.41 -2.29 10.13
N GLY A 46 -12.72 -2.34 10.32
CA GLY A 46 -13.53 -1.20 10.71
C GLY A 46 -14.62 -1.64 11.66
N VAL A 47 -14.97 -0.79 12.60
CA VAL A 47 -16.06 -1.02 13.53
C VAL A 47 -17.24 -0.17 13.09
N ARG A 48 -18.40 -0.80 12.90
CA ARG A 48 -19.64 -0.08 12.65
C ARG A 48 -20.35 0.17 13.98
N VAL A 49 -20.46 1.44 14.36
CA VAL A 49 -21.21 1.88 15.55
C VAL A 49 -22.46 2.61 15.09
N VAL A 50 -23.62 2.01 15.36
CA VAL A 50 -24.93 2.46 14.87
C VAL A 50 -24.93 2.53 13.33
N ASP A 51 -24.79 3.72 12.75
CA ASP A 51 -24.81 3.95 11.30
C ASP A 51 -23.50 4.54 10.75
N ARG A 52 -22.43 4.56 11.56
CA ARG A 52 -21.14 5.11 11.15
C ARG A 52 -20.06 4.05 11.22
N TRP A 53 -19.24 4.03 10.17
CA TRP A 53 -17.98 3.30 10.17
C TRP A 53 -16.91 4.13 10.86
N LEU A 54 -16.22 3.47 11.77
CA LEU A 54 -15.15 4.02 12.58
C LEU A 54 -13.92 3.13 12.44
N PHE A 55 -12.76 3.76 12.28
CA PHE A 55 -11.50 3.10 11.97
C PHE A 55 -10.47 3.48 13.01
N SER A 56 -9.74 2.50 13.55
CA SER A 56 -8.60 2.79 14.41
C SER A 56 -7.46 3.37 13.56
N PRO A 57 -6.78 4.45 14.01
CA PRO A 57 -5.56 4.92 13.37
C PRO A 57 -4.49 3.84 13.25
N ASP A 58 -4.39 2.97 14.26
CA ASP A 58 -3.42 1.85 14.29
C ASP A 58 -3.69 0.87 13.14
N ASP A 59 -4.96 0.53 12.89
CA ASP A 59 -5.36 -0.37 11.81
C ASP A 59 -5.05 0.21 10.42
N LEU A 60 -5.20 1.52 10.27
CA LEU A 60 -4.84 2.22 9.03
C LEU A 60 -3.32 2.24 8.84
N ASP A 61 -2.57 2.38 9.91
CA ASP A 61 -1.11 2.32 9.91
C ASP A 61 -0.60 0.91 9.61
N ASP A 62 -1.25 -0.12 10.13
CA ASP A 62 -0.94 -1.51 9.80
C ASP A 62 -1.24 -1.84 8.34
N TYR A 63 -2.38 -1.38 7.81
CA TYR A 63 -2.67 -1.49 6.38
C TYR A 63 -1.62 -0.75 5.53
N ARG A 64 -1.22 0.46 5.96
CA ARG A 64 -0.18 1.25 5.31
C ARG A 64 1.16 0.52 5.33
N ARG A 65 1.57 -0.05 6.46
CA ARG A 65 2.79 -0.87 6.60
C ARG A 65 2.73 -2.14 5.76
N SER A 66 1.58 -2.80 5.68
CA SER A 66 1.42 -3.98 4.81
C SER A 66 1.63 -3.65 3.33
N LYS A 67 1.24 -2.45 2.88
CA LYS A 67 1.36 -2.02 1.48
C LYS A 67 2.68 -1.33 1.13
N TYR A 68 3.19 -0.53 2.05
CA TYR A 68 4.33 0.36 1.81
C TYR A 68 5.54 0.02 2.69
N GLY A 69 5.40 -0.83 3.71
CA GLY A 69 6.51 -1.22 4.59
C GLY A 69 7.67 -1.84 3.81
N GLU A 70 7.39 -2.70 2.82
CA GLU A 70 8.46 -3.23 1.94
C GLU A 70 9.21 -2.12 1.20
N LEU A 71 8.53 -1.03 0.82
CA LEU A 71 9.14 0.12 0.14
C LEU A 71 9.93 0.98 1.12
N GLU A 72 9.42 1.18 2.33
CA GLU A 72 10.11 1.91 3.41
C GLU A 72 11.37 1.17 3.84
N ASP A 73 11.29 -0.16 4.04
CA ASP A 73 12.42 -1.01 4.42
C ASP A 73 13.47 -1.06 3.33
N LEU A 74 13.04 -1.12 2.06
CA LEU A 74 13.93 -1.02 0.91
C LEU A 74 14.63 0.34 0.86
N ALA A 75 13.93 1.43 1.14
CA ALA A 75 14.49 2.77 1.16
C ALA A 75 15.49 2.95 2.31
N LYS A 76 15.20 2.41 3.51
CA LYS A 76 16.15 2.38 4.64
C LYS A 76 17.40 1.59 4.28
N THR A 77 17.22 0.38 3.77
CA THR A 77 18.33 -0.49 3.31
C THR A 77 19.18 0.21 2.25
N ALA A 78 18.55 0.93 1.32
CA ALA A 78 19.26 1.68 0.29
C ALA A 78 20.10 2.83 0.88
N LEU A 79 19.58 3.56 1.86
CA LEU A 79 20.28 4.68 2.50
C LEU A 79 21.40 4.21 3.45
N GLU A 80 21.22 3.09 4.13
CA GLU A 80 22.20 2.54 5.09
C GLU A 80 23.39 1.88 4.42
N HIS A 81 23.24 1.37 3.19
CA HIS A 81 24.32 0.72 2.46
C HIS A 81 25.00 1.68 1.47
N PRO A 82 26.19 2.20 1.77
CA PRO A 82 26.93 3.11 0.88
C PRO A 82 27.42 2.44 -0.42
N ALA A 83 27.28 1.12 -0.54
CA ALA A 83 27.56 0.37 -1.77
C ALA A 83 26.45 0.52 -2.83
N VAL A 84 25.25 1.01 -2.44
CA VAL A 84 24.19 1.31 -3.38
C VAL A 84 24.55 2.66 -4.00
N ASP A 85 25.10 2.65 -5.22
CA ASP A 85 25.42 3.85 -6.00
C ASP A 85 24.13 4.63 -6.33
N LEU A 86 23.55 5.30 -5.33
CA LEU A 86 22.36 6.10 -5.44
C LEU A 86 22.72 7.43 -6.06
N THR A 87 21.95 7.83 -7.07
CA THR A 87 22.00 9.22 -7.54
C THR A 87 21.35 10.13 -6.50
N GLU A 88 21.71 11.41 -6.47
CA GLU A 88 21.12 12.43 -5.57
C GLU A 88 19.58 12.44 -5.61
N LYS A 89 19.00 12.21 -6.80
CA LYS A 89 17.55 12.08 -6.99
C LYS A 89 16.99 10.83 -6.32
N GLN A 90 17.69 9.69 -6.42
CA GLN A 90 17.27 8.45 -5.79
C GLN A 90 17.38 8.51 -4.27
N GLU A 91 18.43 9.13 -3.74
CA GLU A 91 18.59 9.39 -2.30
C GLU A 91 17.44 10.26 -1.77
N THR A 92 17.08 11.31 -2.53
CA THR A 92 15.94 12.17 -2.20
C THR A 92 14.62 11.40 -2.19
N ILE A 93 14.38 10.52 -3.17
CA ILE A 93 13.20 9.64 -3.19
C ILE A 93 13.21 8.69 -1.99
N CYS A 94 14.35 8.05 -1.67
CA CYS A 94 14.47 7.18 -0.50
C CYS A 94 14.18 7.93 0.80
N ARG A 95 14.68 9.15 0.98
CA ARG A 95 14.38 9.98 2.16
C ARG A 95 12.89 10.24 2.31
N TYR A 96 12.20 10.59 1.22
CA TYR A 96 10.74 10.77 1.27
C TYR A 96 9.98 9.47 1.53
N LEU A 97 10.45 8.33 1.02
CA LEU A 97 9.87 7.04 1.33
C LEU A 97 10.04 6.70 2.82
N VAL A 98 11.20 7.00 3.42
CA VAL A 98 11.44 6.80 4.87
C VAL A 98 10.58 7.72 5.73
N SER A 99 10.27 8.94 5.27
CA SER A 99 9.29 9.82 5.94
C SER A 99 7.83 9.40 5.68
N SER A 100 7.62 8.17 5.21
CA SER A 100 6.32 7.59 4.87
C SER A 100 5.50 8.37 3.85
N GLU A 101 6.17 9.12 2.95
CA GLU A 101 5.48 9.79 1.87
C GLU A 101 5.18 8.82 0.72
N ARG A 102 4.05 9.06 0.07
CA ARG A 102 3.57 8.22 -1.02
C ARG A 102 4.31 8.53 -2.30
N PRO A 103 4.52 7.54 -3.19
CA PRO A 103 5.06 7.78 -4.53
C PRO A 103 4.30 8.86 -5.32
N SER A 104 2.99 9.00 -5.09
CA SER A 104 2.15 10.06 -5.68
C SER A 104 2.49 11.46 -5.17
N GLU A 105 2.72 11.62 -3.87
CA GLU A 105 3.09 12.88 -3.23
C GLU A 105 4.53 13.26 -3.57
N ILE A 106 5.43 12.29 -3.58
CA ILE A 106 6.82 12.45 -4.02
C ILE A 106 6.85 12.96 -5.46
N ALA A 107 6.03 12.38 -6.35
CA ALA A 107 5.92 12.84 -7.74
C ALA A 107 5.45 14.30 -7.83
N ARG A 108 4.47 14.71 -7.00
CA ARG A 108 3.98 16.10 -6.94
C ARG A 108 5.09 17.05 -6.46
N LYS A 109 5.80 16.72 -5.38
CA LYS A 109 6.88 17.54 -4.82
C LYS A 109 8.06 17.68 -5.79
N LEU A 110 8.44 16.59 -6.44
CA LEU A 110 9.54 16.58 -7.42
C LEU A 110 9.12 17.12 -8.79
N LYS A 111 7.84 17.49 -9.00
CA LYS A 111 7.26 17.88 -10.30
C LYS A 111 7.54 16.85 -11.41
N GLN A 112 7.49 15.56 -11.05
CA GLN A 112 7.72 14.43 -11.96
C GLN A 112 6.44 13.65 -12.19
N SER A 113 6.43 12.83 -13.25
CA SER A 113 5.32 11.90 -13.46
C SER A 113 5.37 10.76 -12.43
N ARG A 114 4.20 10.26 -12.01
CA ARG A 114 4.11 9.11 -11.10
C ARG A 114 4.87 7.90 -11.65
N GLN A 115 4.83 7.69 -12.97
CA GLN A 115 5.54 6.61 -13.65
C GLN A 115 7.06 6.75 -13.55
N ALA A 116 7.59 7.98 -13.63
CA ALA A 116 9.02 8.21 -13.45
C ALA A 116 9.47 7.84 -12.03
N VAL A 117 8.69 8.20 -11.00
CA VAL A 117 8.99 7.82 -9.61
C VAL A 117 8.98 6.29 -9.43
N HIS A 118 7.97 5.59 -9.97
CA HIS A 118 7.94 4.12 -9.93
C HIS A 118 9.11 3.46 -10.67
N SER A 119 9.54 4.03 -11.80
CA SER A 119 10.73 3.57 -12.51
C SER A 119 11.99 3.72 -11.65
N GLN A 120 12.17 4.87 -10.98
CA GLN A 120 13.30 5.07 -10.06
C GLN A 120 13.28 4.10 -8.88
N ILE A 121 12.12 3.87 -8.26
CA ILE A 121 11.96 2.88 -7.18
C ILE A 121 12.35 1.48 -7.66
N SER A 122 11.98 1.12 -8.89
CA SER A 122 12.32 -0.18 -9.47
C SER A 122 13.84 -0.34 -9.68
N LEU A 123 14.51 0.73 -10.13
CA LEU A 123 15.97 0.76 -10.24
C LEU A 123 16.67 0.67 -8.87
N ILE A 124 16.14 1.37 -7.86
CA ILE A 124 16.66 1.28 -6.48
C ILE A 124 16.51 -0.17 -5.98
N LYS A 125 15.35 -0.79 -6.20
CA LYS A 125 15.11 -2.21 -5.85
C LYS A 125 16.12 -3.14 -6.52
N GLU A 126 16.41 -2.92 -7.79
CA GLU A 126 17.40 -3.71 -8.52
C GLU A 126 18.81 -3.54 -7.93
N LYS A 127 19.21 -2.30 -7.63
CA LYS A 127 20.53 -2.01 -7.02
C LYS A 127 20.66 -2.65 -5.63
N VAL A 128 19.65 -2.50 -4.77
CA VAL A 128 19.63 -3.12 -3.43
C VAL A 128 19.69 -4.65 -3.54
N SER A 129 18.96 -5.24 -4.49
CA SER A 129 18.98 -6.69 -4.75
C SER A 129 20.35 -7.20 -5.19
N ARG A 130 21.14 -6.40 -5.92
CA ARG A 130 22.51 -6.76 -6.34
C ARG A 130 23.51 -6.74 -5.19
N ILE A 131 23.23 -5.99 -4.12
CA ILE A 131 24.16 -5.76 -3.00
C ILE A 131 23.82 -6.65 -1.79
N GLN A 132 22.55 -7.03 -1.61
CA GLN A 132 22.24 -8.11 -0.66
C GLN A 132 22.88 -9.40 -1.20
N PRO A 133 23.88 -9.97 -0.53
CA PRO A 133 24.37 -11.28 -0.91
C PRO A 133 23.21 -12.24 -0.79
N LYS A 134 22.93 -12.95 -1.89
CA LYS A 134 22.05 -14.12 -1.97
C LYS A 134 22.11 -14.88 -0.63
N LYS A 135 21.15 -14.66 0.26
CA LYS A 135 20.94 -15.55 1.40
C LYS A 135 20.59 -16.89 0.76
N ALA A 136 21.48 -17.86 0.96
CA ALA A 136 21.52 -19.12 0.26
C ALA A 136 20.12 -19.74 0.10
N SER A 137 19.78 -20.05 -1.15
CA SER A 137 18.70 -20.96 -1.49
C SER A 137 18.99 -22.33 -0.88
N PRO A 138 17.96 -23.06 -0.42
CA PRO A 138 17.87 -24.47 -0.76
C PRO A 138 16.60 -24.70 -1.57
N GLN A 139 16.84 -24.97 -2.86
CA GLN A 139 16.12 -25.89 -3.73
C GLN A 139 14.59 -25.75 -3.85
N SER A 140 14.18 -25.34 -5.06
CA SER A 140 12.92 -25.76 -5.69
C SER A 140 12.80 -27.30 -5.69
N PRO A 141 11.57 -27.82 -5.76
CA PRO A 141 11.09 -28.15 -7.10
C PRO A 141 9.63 -27.74 -7.38
N SER A 142 9.43 -27.39 -8.65
CA SER A 142 8.24 -27.65 -9.48
C SER A 142 6.86 -27.17 -9.01
N GLY A 143 6.23 -26.26 -9.77
CA GLY A 143 4.79 -26.05 -9.68
C GLY A 143 4.21 -24.85 -10.43
N THR A 144 4.37 -24.83 -11.75
CA THR A 144 3.42 -24.23 -12.72
C THR A 144 3.09 -22.73 -12.64
N SER A 145 3.71 -22.00 -13.57
CA SER A 145 3.28 -20.69 -14.08
C SER A 145 1.82 -20.68 -14.55
N SER A 146 1.02 -19.73 -14.07
CA SER A 146 -0.17 -19.25 -14.78
C SER A 146 -0.01 -17.74 -15.03
N ASN A 147 0.69 -17.42 -16.10
CA ASN A 147 0.75 -16.09 -16.69
C ASN A 147 -0.57 -15.88 -17.46
N THR A 148 -1.48 -15.05 -16.94
CA THR A 148 -2.70 -14.67 -17.65
C THR A 148 -2.34 -13.72 -18.78
N THR A 149 -1.99 -14.30 -19.92
CA THR A 149 -1.86 -13.60 -21.19
C THR A 149 -3.25 -13.23 -21.69
N ARG A 150 -3.52 -11.93 -21.71
CA ARG A 150 -4.68 -11.25 -22.29
C ARG A 150 -4.79 -11.60 -23.79
N THR A 151 -5.55 -12.65 -24.11
CA THR A 151 -5.86 -13.06 -25.48
C THR A 151 -6.88 -12.12 -26.11
N ARG A 152 -6.52 -11.57 -27.27
CA ARG A 152 -7.41 -10.83 -28.17
C ARG A 152 -8.56 -11.75 -28.58
N LYS A 153 -9.80 -11.27 -28.38
CA LYS A 153 -11.03 -11.90 -28.84
C LYS A 153 -10.95 -12.17 -30.35
N SER A 154 -11.00 -13.44 -30.72
CA SER A 154 -11.13 -13.93 -32.09
C SER A 154 -12.46 -13.48 -32.72
N PRO A 155 -12.56 -13.37 -34.06
CA PRO A 155 -13.76 -12.91 -34.74
C PRO A 155 -14.91 -13.93 -34.66
N ILE A 156 -16.13 -13.41 -34.59
CA ILE A 156 -17.41 -14.14 -34.52
C ILE A 156 -17.65 -14.92 -35.83
N PRO A 157 -17.98 -16.22 -35.80
CA PRO A 157 -18.37 -16.95 -37.00
C PRO A 157 -19.83 -16.60 -37.38
N LEU A 158 -20.03 -16.05 -38.57
CA LEU A 158 -21.36 -15.91 -39.17
C LEU A 158 -21.86 -17.29 -39.61
N ARG A 159 -23.02 -17.72 -39.10
CA ARG A 159 -23.73 -18.91 -39.59
C ARG A 159 -24.27 -18.65 -41.00
N PRO A 160 -24.25 -19.65 -41.90
CA PRO A 160 -24.95 -19.55 -43.18
C PRO A 160 -26.46 -19.64 -42.95
N LYS A 161 -27.22 -18.77 -43.62
CA LYS A 161 -28.68 -18.91 -43.75
C LYS A 161 -28.96 -20.04 -44.74
N LYS A 162 -29.91 -20.91 -44.37
CA LYS A 162 -30.68 -21.72 -45.33
C LYS A 162 -31.60 -20.81 -46.13
#